data_AF-A0A7C1ZYW7-F1
#
_entry.id   AF-A0A7C1ZYW7-F1
#
_cell.length_a   1.000
_cell.length_b   1.000
_cell.length_c   1.000
_cell.angle_alpha   90.00
_cell.angle_beta   90.00
_cell.angle_gamma   90.00
#
_symmetry.space_group_name_H-M   'P 1'
#
loop_
_entity.id
_entity.type
_entity.pdbx_description
1 polymer ?
#
loop_
_entity_poly.entity_id
_entity_poly.type
_entity_poly.pdbx_seq_one_letter_code
_entity_poly.pdbx_strand_id
1 'polypeptide(L)'
;MDIWKWVLETQKDLTHQGHHRLVHLMRMLPHYTVNEEHVQVDALVPEALALARSIKNPWLEVFLRHWYLQSRVAHRHDVTDMLPEAVSLLEFAHRDETRDCPQSICAVQDLTNCYEQADGPAYVEERLAVANETLAKIDATWPCFLCISVEYATALVDGKRYEEALAFLKQQAHALLLANQHEDRLNMRDSWIEALIRLQRYEEAYDLHKQASNLGRSKSARLKKAIDKARIMAYLGSYEEAKPALPDFATIAPTPRHYFHWAEAAKLLAEAAVIPNDCYLNAKFQLMSDKFSHNGVVRAAFTMILWQADLALKRGRPKTATRCCERAEALIPRLRKPLDAPQLLAEMRAKITTALT
;
A
#
# COMPACT_ATOMS: atom_id res chain seq x y z
N MET A 1 25.10 3.54 3.13
CA MET A 1 24.86 5.00 3.12
C MET A 1 23.65 5.28 4.00
N ASP A 2 23.73 6.22 4.94
CA ASP A 2 22.67 6.44 5.94
C ASP A 2 21.88 7.71 5.61
N ILE A 3 20.62 7.52 5.16
CA ILE A 3 19.70 8.59 4.79
C ILE A 3 19.40 9.50 5.98
N TRP A 4 19.19 8.93 7.17
CA TRP A 4 18.79 9.71 8.33
C TRP A 4 19.96 10.50 8.89
N LYS A 5 21.17 9.93 8.87
CA LYS A 5 22.38 10.69 9.15
C LYS A 5 22.52 11.88 8.20
N TRP A 6 22.36 11.66 6.88
CA TRP A 6 22.39 12.74 5.89
C TRP A 6 21.33 13.81 6.15
N VAL A 7 20.08 13.41 6.46
CA VAL A 7 19.00 14.34 6.78
C VAL A 7 19.36 15.18 8.00
N LEU A 8 19.88 14.58 9.08
CA LEU A 8 20.24 15.29 10.31
C LEU A 8 21.40 16.26 10.09
N GLU A 9 22.43 15.85 9.35
CA GLU A 9 23.57 16.71 8.98
C GLU A 9 23.11 17.88 8.10
N THR A 10 22.28 17.60 7.09
CA THR A 10 21.70 18.63 6.23
C THR A 10 20.84 19.62 7.02
N GLN A 11 20.04 19.14 7.97
CA GLN A 11 19.24 20.01 8.84
C GLN A 11 20.11 20.91 9.72
N LYS A 12 21.24 20.40 10.22
CA LYS A 12 22.21 21.18 11.00
C LYS A 12 22.85 22.27 10.13
N ASP A 13 23.29 21.93 8.93
CA ASP A 13 23.92 22.88 8.01
C ASP A 13 22.95 23.97 7.56
N LEU A 14 21.72 23.60 7.20
CA LEU A 14 20.65 24.56 6.86
C LEU A 14 20.31 25.47 8.05
N THR A 15 20.35 24.95 9.28
CA THR A 15 20.16 25.76 10.50
C THR A 15 21.26 26.80 10.65
N HIS A 16 22.51 26.41 10.45
CA HIS A 16 23.65 27.34 10.50
C HIS A 16 23.59 28.42 9.41
N GLN A 17 23.00 28.09 8.25
CA GLN A 17 22.79 29.01 7.14
C GLN A 17 21.51 29.88 7.29
N GLY A 18 20.75 29.72 8.38
CA GLY A 18 19.54 30.51 8.66
C GLY A 18 18.27 30.00 7.96
N HIS A 19 18.31 28.84 7.28
CA HIS A 19 17.17 28.24 6.58
C HIS A 19 16.23 27.46 7.52
N HIS A 20 15.86 28.06 8.66
CA HIS A 20 15.08 27.40 9.72
C HIS A 20 13.71 26.90 9.26
N ARG A 21 13.04 27.61 8.34
CA ARG A 21 11.75 27.19 7.79
C ARG A 21 11.88 25.89 6.99
N LEU A 22 12.90 25.78 6.13
CA LEU A 22 13.14 24.57 5.35
C LEU A 22 13.46 23.37 6.25
N VAL A 23 14.26 23.56 7.30
CA VAL A 23 14.51 22.53 8.33
C VAL A 23 13.22 22.05 8.98
N HIS A 24 12.33 22.97 9.34
CA HIS A 24 11.02 22.61 9.90
C HIS A 24 10.20 21.79 8.90
N LEU A 25 10.13 22.21 7.62
CA LEU A 25 9.41 21.48 6.58
C LEU A 25 9.97 20.07 6.35
N MET A 26 11.30 19.91 6.31
CA MET A 26 11.96 18.61 6.19
C MET A 26 11.60 17.66 7.34
N ARG A 27 11.39 18.20 8.56
CA ARG A 27 11.02 17.40 9.73
C ARG A 27 9.54 17.04 9.72
N MET A 28 8.68 18.00 9.38
CA MET A 28 7.24 17.82 9.49
C MET A 28 6.65 17.00 8.35
N LEU A 29 7.23 17.06 7.15
CA LEU A 29 6.68 16.36 5.99
C LEU A 29 6.61 14.83 6.19
N PRO A 30 7.70 14.13 6.59
CA PRO A 30 7.62 12.69 6.91
C PRO A 30 6.64 12.39 8.05
N HIS A 31 6.65 13.23 9.08
CA HIS A 31 5.80 13.07 10.26
C HIS A 31 4.31 13.10 9.89
N TYR A 32 3.89 14.09 9.10
CA TYR A 32 2.52 14.21 8.65
C TYR A 32 2.12 13.09 7.69
N THR A 33 3.03 12.67 6.80
CA THR A 33 2.79 11.53 5.91
C THR A 33 2.47 10.25 6.70
N VAL A 34 3.33 9.85 7.66
CA VAL A 34 3.13 8.59 8.40
C VAL A 34 1.97 8.63 9.39
N ASN A 35 1.54 9.81 9.81
CA ASN A 35 0.39 10.02 10.69
C ASN A 35 -0.94 10.30 9.95
N GLU A 36 -0.94 10.21 8.62
CA GLU A 36 -2.11 10.40 7.76
C GLU A 36 -2.71 11.82 7.85
N GLU A 37 -1.84 12.82 8.09
CA GLU A 37 -2.17 14.24 8.10
C GLU A 37 -1.99 14.83 6.69
N HIS A 38 -2.71 14.25 5.72
CA HIS A 38 -2.49 14.51 4.29
C HIS A 38 -2.81 15.94 3.85
N VAL A 39 -3.74 16.62 4.54
CA VAL A 39 -4.05 18.04 4.27
C VAL A 39 -2.84 18.92 4.59
N GLN A 40 -2.13 18.61 5.68
CA GLN A 40 -0.90 19.30 6.08
C GLN A 40 0.22 19.02 5.07
N VAL A 41 0.36 17.78 4.59
CA VAL A 41 1.30 17.45 3.51
C VAL A 41 1.05 18.32 2.28
N ASP A 42 -0.19 18.37 1.79
CA ASP A 42 -0.55 19.16 0.59
C ASP A 42 -0.28 20.67 0.79
N ALA A 43 -0.46 21.18 2.01
CA ALA A 43 -0.17 22.57 2.35
C ALA A 43 1.34 22.89 2.39
N LEU A 44 2.19 21.95 2.84
CA LEU A 44 3.61 22.19 3.06
C LEU A 44 4.48 21.99 1.82
N VAL A 45 4.13 21.05 0.93
CA VAL A 45 4.98 20.65 -0.19
C VAL A 45 5.31 21.79 -1.17
N PRO A 46 4.37 22.65 -1.60
CA PRO A 46 4.68 23.74 -2.53
C PRO A 46 5.74 24.71 -1.97
N GLU A 47 5.60 25.09 -0.69
CA GLU A 47 6.56 25.96 0.01
C GLU A 47 7.93 25.28 0.12
N ALA A 48 7.95 24.02 0.54
CA ALA A 48 9.19 23.28 0.74
C ALA A 48 9.99 23.15 -0.56
N LEU A 49 9.32 22.84 -1.67
CA LEU A 49 9.94 22.74 -3.00
C LEU A 49 10.46 24.10 -3.46
N ALA A 50 9.70 25.17 -3.27
CA ALA A 50 10.13 26.52 -3.64
C ALA A 50 11.40 26.93 -2.86
N LEU A 51 11.45 26.64 -1.55
CA LEU A 51 12.62 26.93 -0.72
C LEU A 51 13.84 26.09 -1.13
N ALA A 52 13.68 24.78 -1.35
CA ALA A 52 14.77 23.91 -1.81
C ALA A 52 15.37 24.38 -3.15
N ARG A 53 14.51 24.78 -4.09
CA ARG A 53 14.92 25.31 -5.40
C ARG A 53 15.61 26.67 -5.28
N SER A 54 15.15 27.53 -4.38
CA SER A 54 15.75 28.86 -4.18
C SER A 54 17.21 28.80 -3.72
N ILE A 55 17.57 27.79 -2.92
CA ILE A 55 18.94 27.54 -2.46
C ILE A 55 19.71 26.59 -3.39
N LYS A 56 19.10 26.19 -4.52
CA LYS A 56 19.67 25.31 -5.55
C LYS A 56 20.22 23.99 -4.98
N ASN A 57 19.49 23.39 -4.04
CA ASN A 57 19.85 22.08 -3.49
C ASN A 57 18.94 20.99 -4.08
N PRO A 58 19.38 20.26 -5.14
CA PRO A 58 18.55 19.28 -5.82
C PRO A 58 18.29 18.02 -4.98
N TRP A 59 19.12 17.72 -3.97
CA TRP A 59 18.92 16.57 -3.10
C TRP A 59 17.73 16.76 -2.16
N LEU A 60 17.48 18.00 -1.73
CA LEU A 60 16.27 18.35 -0.98
C LEU A 60 15.01 18.20 -1.84
N GLU A 61 15.09 18.49 -3.14
CA GLU A 61 13.98 18.25 -4.06
C GLU A 61 13.66 16.76 -4.16
N VAL A 62 14.67 15.88 -4.25
CA VAL A 62 14.47 14.41 -4.20
C VAL A 62 13.75 14.01 -2.91
N PHE A 63 14.23 14.49 -1.75
CA PHE A 63 13.62 14.19 -0.45
C PHE A 63 12.15 14.60 -0.39
N LEU A 64 11.84 15.83 -0.80
CA LEU A 64 10.50 16.39 -0.68
C LEU A 64 9.50 15.71 -1.64
N ARG A 65 9.93 15.45 -2.89
CA ARG A 65 9.08 14.77 -3.88
C ARG A 65 8.80 13.32 -3.50
N HIS A 66 9.79 12.61 -2.95
CA HIS A 66 9.58 11.25 -2.42
C HIS A 66 8.51 11.23 -1.32
N TRP A 67 8.64 12.08 -0.29
CA TRP A 67 7.65 12.11 0.80
C TRP A 67 6.26 12.56 0.35
N TYR A 68 6.18 13.37 -0.71
CA TYR A 68 4.92 13.70 -1.34
C TYR A 68 4.30 12.48 -2.04
N LEU A 69 5.08 11.72 -2.81
CA LEU A 69 4.63 10.48 -3.46
C LEU A 69 4.24 9.41 -2.43
N GLN A 70 4.93 9.29 -1.30
CA GLN A 70 4.51 8.39 -0.22
C GLN A 70 3.13 8.75 0.34
N SER A 71 2.83 10.04 0.50
CA SER A 71 1.51 10.50 0.91
C SER A 71 0.44 10.25 -0.17
N ARG A 72 0.71 10.65 -1.42
CA ARG A 72 -0.26 10.59 -2.52
C ARG A 72 -0.50 9.17 -3.02
N VAL A 73 0.54 8.34 -3.15
CA VAL A 73 0.44 7.00 -3.72
C VAL A 73 0.33 5.95 -2.61
N ALA A 74 1.30 5.83 -1.71
CA ALA A 74 1.31 4.72 -0.75
C ALA A 74 0.18 4.80 0.30
N HIS A 75 -0.34 5.99 0.59
CA HIS A 75 -1.45 6.19 1.55
C HIS A 75 -2.79 6.50 0.89
N ARG A 76 -2.79 7.39 -0.11
CA ARG A 76 -4.02 7.85 -0.78
C ARG A 76 -4.34 7.11 -2.07
N HIS A 77 -3.41 6.32 -2.59
CA HIS A 77 -3.52 5.57 -3.83
C HIS A 77 -3.89 6.44 -5.04
N ASP A 78 -3.51 7.72 -5.07
CA ASP A 78 -3.75 8.66 -6.17
C ASP A 78 -2.80 8.36 -7.36
N VAL A 79 -2.98 7.22 -8.03
CA VAL A 79 -2.08 6.73 -9.08
C VAL A 79 -2.18 7.53 -10.37
N THR A 80 -3.40 7.84 -10.83
CA THR A 80 -3.63 8.49 -12.13
C THR A 80 -2.81 9.76 -12.31
N ASP A 81 -2.76 10.60 -11.28
CA ASP A 81 -2.03 11.87 -11.35
C ASP A 81 -0.53 11.70 -11.04
N MET A 82 -0.15 10.69 -10.27
CA MET A 82 1.19 10.58 -9.68
C MET A 82 2.13 9.64 -10.41
N LEU A 83 1.64 8.75 -11.28
CA LEU A 83 2.53 7.90 -12.07
C LEU A 83 3.51 8.73 -12.94
N PRO A 84 3.08 9.79 -13.66
CA PRO A 84 4.02 10.66 -14.38
C PRO A 84 5.02 11.35 -13.45
N GLU A 85 4.59 11.74 -12.25
CA GLU A 85 5.45 12.38 -11.25
C GLU A 85 6.50 11.40 -10.68
N ALA A 86 6.12 10.14 -10.45
CA ALA A 86 7.05 9.10 -10.02
C ALA A 86 8.10 8.78 -11.10
N VAL A 87 7.70 8.71 -12.37
CA VAL A 87 8.65 8.58 -13.50
C VAL A 87 9.59 9.77 -13.56
N SER A 88 9.05 10.99 -13.47
CA SER A 88 9.84 12.22 -13.47
C SER A 88 10.83 12.27 -12.30
N LEU A 89 10.42 11.84 -11.10
CA LEU A 89 11.30 11.78 -9.94
C LEU A 89 12.39 10.72 -10.11
N LEU A 90 12.05 9.55 -10.66
CA LEU A 90 13.03 8.51 -10.93
C LEU A 90 14.11 8.99 -11.90
N GLU A 91 13.72 9.60 -13.02
CA GLU A 91 14.66 10.20 -13.96
C GLU A 91 15.50 11.29 -13.31
N PHE A 92 14.86 12.18 -12.54
CA PHE A 92 15.54 13.25 -11.83
C PHE A 92 16.58 12.69 -10.86
N ALA A 93 16.21 11.72 -10.03
CA ALA A 93 17.06 11.10 -9.03
C ALA A 93 18.31 10.43 -9.62
N HIS A 94 18.28 10.00 -10.88
CA HIS A 94 19.41 9.35 -11.56
C HIS A 94 20.32 10.31 -12.35
N ARG A 95 20.08 11.62 -12.31
CA ARG A 95 20.98 12.61 -12.95
C ARG A 95 22.31 12.74 -12.19
N ASP A 96 23.33 13.25 -12.87
CA ASP A 96 24.66 13.45 -12.29
C ASP A 96 24.65 14.30 -11.01
N GLU A 97 23.75 15.28 -10.92
CA GLU A 97 23.64 16.18 -9.75
C GLU A 97 22.92 15.55 -8.54
N THR A 98 22.23 14.41 -8.70
CA THR A 98 21.40 13.79 -7.64
C THR A 98 21.63 12.30 -7.44
N ARG A 99 22.31 11.59 -8.35
CA ARG A 99 22.50 10.13 -8.26
C ARG A 99 23.14 9.68 -6.95
N ASP A 100 24.01 10.53 -6.42
CA ASP A 100 24.74 10.29 -5.15
C ASP A 100 23.95 10.75 -3.91
N CYS A 101 22.75 11.30 -4.07
CA CYS A 101 21.85 11.59 -2.95
C CYS A 101 21.49 10.29 -2.23
N PRO A 102 21.63 10.19 -0.90
CA PRO A 102 21.25 9.01 -0.13
C PRO A 102 19.84 8.48 -0.40
N GLN A 103 18.92 9.38 -0.72
CA GLN A 103 17.51 9.06 -0.94
C GLN A 103 17.15 8.85 -2.43
N SER A 104 18.09 8.96 -3.37
CA SER A 104 17.82 8.74 -4.81
C SER A 104 17.19 7.36 -5.07
N ILE A 105 17.63 6.36 -4.31
CA ILE A 105 17.13 4.98 -4.35
C ILE A 105 15.64 4.87 -4.02
N CYS A 106 15.11 5.76 -3.18
CA CYS A 106 13.68 5.73 -2.82
C CYS A 106 12.76 6.02 -4.01
N ALA A 107 13.26 6.70 -5.06
CA ALA A 107 12.46 6.95 -6.25
C ALA A 107 12.07 5.65 -6.99
N VAL A 108 12.86 4.57 -6.85
CA VAL A 108 12.50 3.24 -7.34
C VAL A 108 11.24 2.74 -6.63
N GLN A 109 11.20 2.90 -5.31
CA GLN A 109 10.05 2.52 -4.50
C GLN A 109 8.79 3.31 -4.89
N ASP A 110 8.93 4.61 -5.18
CA ASP A 110 7.78 5.43 -5.57
C ASP A 110 7.17 4.96 -6.91
N LEU A 111 8.02 4.55 -7.85
CA LEU A 111 7.56 3.96 -9.12
C LEU A 111 6.90 2.59 -8.91
N THR A 112 7.50 1.70 -8.12
CA THR A 112 6.93 0.36 -7.87
C THR A 112 5.60 0.44 -7.14
N ASN A 113 5.44 1.38 -6.22
CA ASN A 113 4.15 1.66 -5.57
C ASN A 113 3.09 2.08 -6.59
N CYS A 114 3.42 2.94 -7.57
CA CYS A 114 2.48 3.31 -8.62
C CYS A 114 2.05 2.09 -9.45
N TYR A 115 3.00 1.22 -9.82
CA TYR A 115 2.70 0.01 -10.58
C TYR A 115 1.86 -1.00 -9.79
N GLU A 116 2.17 -1.20 -8.50
CA GLU A 116 1.38 -2.03 -7.59
C GLU A 116 -0.08 -1.57 -7.57
N GLN A 117 -0.29 -0.29 -7.27
CA GLN A 117 -1.63 0.24 -7.08
C GLN A 117 -2.41 0.36 -8.40
N ALA A 118 -1.75 0.67 -9.52
CA ALA A 118 -2.40 0.77 -10.84
C ALA A 118 -3.04 -0.57 -11.25
N ASP A 119 -2.19 -1.59 -11.33
CA ASP A 119 -2.52 -2.90 -11.87
C ASP A 119 -1.42 -3.92 -11.50
N GLY A 120 -1.14 -4.11 -10.21
CA GLY A 120 0.00 -4.88 -9.70
C GLY A 120 0.30 -6.20 -10.42
N PRO A 121 -0.68 -7.11 -10.60
CA PRO A 121 -0.51 -8.36 -11.35
C PRO A 121 -0.07 -8.18 -12.81
N ALA A 122 -0.40 -7.05 -13.44
CA ALA A 122 0.03 -6.77 -14.80
C ALA A 122 1.49 -6.28 -14.87
N TYR A 123 2.05 -5.78 -13.77
CA TYR A 123 3.38 -5.17 -13.65
C TYR A 123 4.41 -6.02 -12.86
N VAL A 124 4.09 -7.29 -12.59
CA VAL A 124 4.96 -8.18 -11.77
C VAL A 124 6.39 -8.18 -12.28
N GLU A 125 6.61 -8.44 -13.57
CA GLU A 125 7.96 -8.56 -14.13
C GLU A 125 8.74 -7.24 -14.06
N GLU A 126 8.10 -6.11 -14.36
CA GLU A 126 8.74 -4.80 -14.27
C GLU A 126 9.11 -4.43 -12.83
N ARG A 127 8.24 -4.75 -11.86
CA ARG A 127 8.49 -4.50 -10.43
C ARG A 127 9.61 -5.39 -9.88
N LEU A 128 9.61 -6.67 -10.24
CA LEU A 128 10.67 -7.60 -9.84
C LEU A 128 12.01 -7.17 -10.43
N ALA A 129 12.05 -6.79 -11.71
CA ALA A 129 13.29 -6.37 -12.38
C ALA A 129 13.92 -5.15 -11.71
N VAL A 130 13.15 -4.08 -11.49
CA VAL A 130 13.69 -2.83 -10.91
C VAL A 130 14.05 -2.98 -9.42
N ALA A 131 13.27 -3.75 -8.66
CA ALA A 131 13.58 -4.02 -7.27
C ALA A 131 14.84 -4.90 -7.15
N ASN A 132 14.99 -5.92 -7.99
CA ASN A 132 16.17 -6.77 -8.02
C ASN A 132 17.44 -6.01 -8.42
N GLU A 133 17.36 -5.17 -9.46
CA GLU A 133 18.47 -4.30 -9.86
C GLU A 133 18.92 -3.39 -8.70
N THR A 134 17.96 -2.87 -7.94
CA THR A 134 18.24 -2.00 -6.79
C THR A 134 18.84 -2.77 -5.63
N LEU A 135 18.28 -3.93 -5.28
CA LEU A 135 18.81 -4.81 -4.22
C LEU A 135 20.21 -5.33 -4.53
N ALA A 136 20.62 -5.41 -5.80
CA ALA A 136 21.99 -5.74 -6.18
C ALA A 136 23.00 -4.62 -5.85
N LYS A 137 22.53 -3.38 -5.61
CA LYS A 137 23.36 -2.19 -5.36
C LYS A 137 23.38 -1.78 -3.88
N ILE A 138 22.49 -2.32 -3.06
CA ILE A 138 22.38 -2.00 -1.63
C ILE A 138 22.45 -3.25 -0.77
N ASP A 139 22.64 -3.07 0.52
CA ASP A 139 22.62 -4.15 1.52
C ASP A 139 21.76 -3.76 2.72
N ALA A 140 21.66 -4.67 3.69
CA ALA A 140 20.85 -4.50 4.89
C ALA A 140 21.27 -3.33 5.81
N THR A 141 22.40 -2.66 5.54
CA THR A 141 22.80 -1.44 6.27
C THR A 141 22.13 -0.17 5.70
N TRP A 142 21.49 -0.27 4.54
CA TRP A 142 20.75 0.84 3.93
C TRP A 142 19.29 0.82 4.40
N PRO A 143 18.73 1.95 4.88
CA PRO A 143 17.32 2.01 5.27
C PRO A 143 16.35 1.56 4.16
N CYS A 144 16.69 1.84 2.89
CA CYS A 144 15.89 1.43 1.73
C CYS A 144 15.83 -0.08 1.50
N PHE A 145 16.73 -0.86 2.07
CA PHE A 145 16.78 -2.31 1.87
C PHE A 145 15.45 -2.98 2.24
N LEU A 146 14.86 -2.56 3.37
CA LEU A 146 13.55 -3.02 3.82
C LEU A 146 12.45 -2.68 2.83
N CYS A 147 12.39 -1.42 2.41
CA CYS A 147 11.38 -0.93 1.50
C CYS A 147 11.43 -1.69 0.18
N ILE A 148 12.60 -1.76 -0.46
CA ILE A 148 12.75 -2.44 -1.75
C ILE A 148 12.52 -3.96 -1.62
N SER A 149 12.88 -4.57 -0.49
CA SER A 149 12.52 -5.96 -0.19
C SER A 149 11.01 -6.18 -0.15
N VAL A 150 10.26 -5.25 0.45
CA VAL A 150 8.79 -5.29 0.47
C VAL A 150 8.23 -5.14 -0.95
N GLU A 151 8.77 -4.24 -1.77
CA GLU A 151 8.33 -4.07 -3.16
C GLU A 151 8.54 -5.35 -3.99
N TYR A 152 9.69 -6.02 -3.81
CA TYR A 152 9.96 -7.30 -4.48
C TYR A 152 9.01 -8.40 -4.00
N ALA A 153 8.82 -8.54 -2.70
CA ALA A 153 7.96 -9.57 -2.11
C ALA A 153 6.48 -9.37 -2.51
N THR A 154 5.99 -8.13 -2.52
CA THR A 154 4.60 -7.84 -2.94
C THR A 154 4.39 -8.07 -4.44
N ALA A 155 5.39 -7.82 -5.28
CA ALA A 155 5.33 -8.21 -6.69
C ALA A 155 5.25 -9.73 -6.88
N LEU A 156 5.97 -10.53 -6.07
CA LEU A 156 5.80 -11.99 -6.06
C LEU A 156 4.38 -12.41 -5.65
N VAL A 157 3.81 -11.76 -4.63
CA VAL A 157 2.44 -12.00 -4.19
C VAL A 157 1.43 -11.69 -5.30
N ASP A 158 1.56 -10.55 -5.99
CA ASP A 158 0.71 -10.19 -7.12
C ASP A 158 0.84 -11.18 -8.29
N GLY A 159 2.03 -11.75 -8.48
CA GLY A 159 2.30 -12.85 -9.41
C GLY A 159 1.81 -14.23 -8.94
N LYS A 160 1.12 -14.31 -7.79
CA LYS A 160 0.66 -15.55 -7.14
C LYS A 160 1.81 -16.52 -6.78
N ARG A 161 3.04 -16.01 -6.62
CA ARG A 161 4.28 -16.75 -6.26
C ARG A 161 4.52 -16.73 -4.74
N TYR A 162 3.53 -17.18 -3.98
CA TYR A 162 3.47 -16.94 -2.52
C TYR A 162 4.59 -17.64 -1.72
N GLU A 163 4.90 -18.90 -2.02
CA GLU A 163 5.98 -19.62 -1.31
C GLU A 163 7.36 -19.01 -1.62
N GLU A 164 7.55 -18.53 -2.85
CA GLU A 164 8.77 -17.80 -3.21
C GLU A 164 8.86 -16.47 -2.46
N ALA A 165 7.74 -15.76 -2.29
CA ALA A 165 7.69 -14.54 -1.48
C ALA A 165 8.11 -14.82 -0.03
N LEU A 166 7.61 -15.90 0.59
CA LEU A 166 8.01 -16.30 1.94
C LEU A 166 9.49 -16.66 2.04
N ALA A 167 10.00 -17.44 1.08
CA ALA A 167 11.42 -17.81 1.04
C ALA A 167 12.32 -16.58 0.90
N PHE A 168 11.97 -15.67 0.00
CA PHE A 168 12.68 -14.41 -0.20
C PHE A 168 12.66 -13.55 1.07
N LEU A 169 11.48 -13.34 1.67
CA LEU A 169 11.33 -12.56 2.89
C LEU A 169 12.13 -13.16 4.06
N LYS A 170 12.22 -14.50 4.15
CA LYS A 170 13.07 -15.20 5.13
C LYS A 170 14.54 -14.86 4.93
N GLN A 171 15.01 -14.87 3.68
CA GLN A 171 16.37 -14.51 3.33
C GLN A 171 16.68 -13.05 3.68
N GLN A 172 15.78 -12.11 3.37
CA GLN A 172 15.96 -10.69 3.70
C GLN A 172 15.98 -10.47 5.22
N ALA A 173 15.11 -11.15 5.96
CA ALA A 173 15.11 -11.12 7.43
C ALA A 173 16.43 -11.65 8.01
N HIS A 174 17.00 -12.71 7.41
CA HIS A 174 18.31 -13.22 7.80
C HIS A 174 19.44 -12.22 7.52
N ALA A 175 19.41 -11.54 6.36
CA ALA A 175 20.39 -10.49 6.03
C ALA A 175 20.37 -9.34 7.06
N LEU A 176 19.18 -8.91 7.50
CA LEU A 176 19.03 -7.91 8.57
C LEU A 176 19.62 -8.36 9.90
N LEU A 177 19.42 -9.64 10.26
CA LEU A 177 20.02 -10.20 11.47
C LEU A 177 21.56 -10.18 11.41
N LEU A 178 22.14 -10.55 10.27
CA LEU A 178 23.59 -10.50 10.05
C LEU A 178 24.15 -9.06 10.10
N ALA A 179 23.34 -8.08 9.71
CA ALA A 179 23.66 -6.65 9.79
C ALA A 179 23.34 -6.00 11.16
N ASN A 180 23.01 -6.80 12.18
CA ASN A 180 22.59 -6.36 13.52
C ASN A 180 21.32 -5.47 13.55
N GLN A 181 20.49 -5.53 12.52
CA GLN A 181 19.21 -4.82 12.41
C GLN A 181 18.05 -5.68 12.95
N HIS A 182 18.18 -6.13 14.21
CA HIS A 182 17.27 -7.13 14.79
C HIS A 182 15.81 -6.67 14.89
N GLU A 183 15.58 -5.39 15.18
CA GLU A 183 14.25 -4.80 15.33
C GLU A 183 13.53 -4.67 13.99
N ASP A 184 14.29 -4.46 12.92
CA ASP A 184 13.76 -4.18 11.59
C ASP A 184 13.30 -5.42 10.83
N ARG A 185 13.72 -6.62 11.24
CA ARG A 185 13.32 -7.88 10.58
C ARG A 185 11.80 -8.07 10.51
N LEU A 186 11.06 -7.48 11.45
CA LEU A 186 9.60 -7.54 11.53
C LEU A 186 8.92 -6.41 10.77
N ASN A 187 9.64 -5.45 10.20
CA ASN A 187 9.06 -4.36 9.41
C ASN A 187 8.52 -4.83 8.05
N MET A 188 8.94 -6.01 7.57
CA MET A 188 8.40 -6.64 6.36
C MET A 188 7.17 -7.52 6.63
N ARG A 189 6.69 -7.58 7.88
CA ARG A 189 5.60 -8.47 8.34
C ARG A 189 4.37 -8.43 7.46
N ASP A 190 4.00 -7.27 6.95
CA ASP A 190 2.73 -7.15 6.24
C ASP A 190 2.73 -7.96 4.94
N SER A 191 3.87 -7.99 4.23
CA SER A 191 4.06 -8.85 3.05
C SER A 191 4.09 -10.33 3.43
N TRP A 192 4.65 -10.69 4.59
CA TRP A 192 4.58 -12.05 5.11
C TRP A 192 3.15 -12.49 5.41
N ILE A 193 2.40 -11.67 6.16
CA ILE A 193 1.01 -11.94 6.52
C ILE A 193 0.18 -12.12 5.26
N GLU A 194 0.35 -11.24 4.27
CA GLU A 194 -0.37 -11.34 3.01
C GLU A 194 -0.05 -12.66 2.29
N ALA A 195 1.23 -13.03 2.14
CA ALA A 195 1.61 -14.29 1.51
C ALA A 195 1.07 -15.52 2.28
N LEU A 196 1.12 -15.52 3.61
CA LEU A 196 0.58 -16.59 4.46
C LEU A 196 -0.94 -16.70 4.33
N ILE A 197 -1.67 -15.59 4.30
CA ILE A 197 -3.12 -15.57 4.08
C ILE A 197 -3.46 -16.18 2.71
N ARG A 198 -2.72 -15.83 1.65
CA ARG A 198 -2.98 -16.38 0.30
C ARG A 198 -2.66 -17.87 0.20
N LEU A 199 -1.76 -18.37 1.03
CA LEU A 199 -1.48 -19.80 1.21
C LEU A 199 -2.43 -20.52 2.17
N GLN A 200 -3.38 -19.79 2.77
CA GLN A 200 -4.30 -20.31 3.79
C GLN A 200 -3.60 -20.80 5.07
N ARG A 201 -2.39 -20.30 5.35
CA ARG A 201 -1.58 -20.61 6.54
C ARG A 201 -1.88 -19.59 7.65
N TYR A 202 -3.14 -19.53 8.06
CA TYR A 202 -3.67 -18.45 8.89
C TYR A 202 -3.12 -18.45 10.32
N GLU A 203 -2.86 -19.63 10.89
CA GLU A 203 -2.25 -19.78 12.21
C GLU A 203 -0.84 -19.21 12.25
N GLU A 204 -0.04 -19.46 11.21
CA GLU A 204 1.29 -18.89 11.08
C GLU A 204 1.24 -17.36 10.90
N ALA A 205 0.26 -16.86 10.14
CA ALA A 205 0.03 -15.43 10.01
C ALA A 205 -0.31 -14.80 11.37
N TYR A 206 -1.10 -15.49 12.19
CA TYR A 206 -1.46 -15.05 13.55
C TYR A 206 -0.26 -15.05 14.50
N ASP A 207 0.58 -16.09 14.45
CA ASP A 207 1.80 -16.15 15.26
C ASP A 207 2.77 -15.03 14.92
N LEU A 208 2.95 -14.75 13.63
CA LEU A 208 3.75 -13.62 13.17
C LEU A 208 3.16 -12.27 13.61
N HIS A 209 1.83 -12.12 13.53
CA HIS A 209 1.12 -10.93 13.99
C HIS A 209 1.37 -10.63 15.48
N LYS A 210 1.32 -11.67 16.34
CA LYS A 210 1.56 -11.56 17.79
C LYS A 210 2.98 -11.08 18.12
N GLN A 211 3.98 -11.53 17.37
CA GLN A 211 5.39 -11.15 17.59
C GLN A 211 5.63 -9.64 17.38
N ALA A 212 4.77 -8.96 16.64
CA ALA A 212 4.91 -7.54 16.32
C ALA A 212 4.28 -6.60 17.38
N SER A 213 4.32 -6.97 18.67
CA SER A 213 3.68 -6.22 19.76
C SER A 213 4.16 -4.77 19.88
N ASN A 214 5.40 -4.45 19.47
CA ASN A 214 6.03 -3.14 19.70
C ASN A 214 6.16 -2.20 18.48
N LEU A 215 5.63 -2.58 17.30
CA LEU A 215 5.73 -1.77 16.08
C LEU A 215 4.39 -1.08 15.80
N GLY A 216 4.25 0.17 16.25
CA GLY A 216 2.97 0.90 16.21
C GLY A 216 3.02 2.36 16.63
N ARG A 217 4.10 3.08 16.30
CA ARG A 217 4.25 4.49 16.72
C ARG A 217 3.34 5.44 15.94
N SER A 218 3.11 5.20 14.64
CA SER A 218 2.26 6.06 13.82
C SER A 218 0.80 5.61 13.81
N LYS A 219 -0.11 6.54 13.47
CA LYS A 219 -1.53 6.22 13.26
C LYS A 219 -1.69 5.12 12.21
N SER A 220 -1.00 5.23 11.07
CA SER A 220 -1.14 4.28 9.96
C SER A 220 -0.73 2.85 10.34
N ALA A 221 0.38 2.71 11.07
CA ALA A 221 0.86 1.39 11.52
C ALA A 221 -0.14 0.71 12.49
N ARG A 222 -0.75 1.48 13.39
CA ARG A 222 -1.76 0.97 14.33
C ARG A 222 -3.02 0.48 13.61
N LEU A 223 -3.52 1.25 12.65
CA LEU A 223 -4.70 0.86 11.87
C LEU A 223 -4.42 -0.40 11.03
N LYS A 224 -3.28 -0.45 10.34
CA LYS A 224 -2.89 -1.61 9.55
C LYS A 224 -2.82 -2.88 10.40
N LYS A 225 -2.16 -2.79 11.57
CA LYS A 225 -2.11 -3.90 12.53
C LYS A 225 -3.51 -4.35 12.98
N ALA A 226 -4.41 -3.42 13.32
CA ALA A 226 -5.77 -3.77 13.74
C ALA A 226 -6.55 -4.47 12.61
N ILE A 227 -6.43 -3.98 11.38
CA ILE A 227 -7.06 -4.59 10.20
C ILE A 227 -6.50 -5.98 9.92
N ASP A 228 -5.17 -6.17 9.98
CA ASP A 228 -4.56 -7.49 9.78
C ASP A 228 -5.03 -8.48 10.86
N LYS A 229 -5.13 -8.04 12.12
CA LYS A 229 -5.72 -8.87 13.18
C LYS A 229 -7.15 -9.28 12.81
N ALA A 230 -7.99 -8.33 12.41
CA ALA A 230 -9.38 -8.61 12.04
C ALA A 230 -9.47 -9.60 10.87
N ARG A 231 -8.64 -9.43 9.82
CA ARG A 231 -8.58 -10.34 8.67
C ARG A 231 -8.16 -11.75 9.08
N ILE A 232 -7.03 -11.88 9.77
CA ILE A 232 -6.49 -13.18 10.20
C ILE A 232 -7.52 -13.92 11.07
N MET A 233 -8.10 -13.24 12.06
CA MET A 233 -9.09 -13.85 12.95
C MET A 233 -10.38 -14.22 12.22
N ALA A 234 -10.82 -13.44 11.22
CA ALA A 234 -11.97 -13.78 10.40
C ALA A 234 -11.71 -15.03 9.54
N TYR A 235 -10.51 -15.18 8.97
CA TYR A 235 -10.11 -16.39 8.24
C TYR A 235 -10.03 -17.63 9.14
N LEU A 236 -9.60 -17.47 10.40
CA LEU A 236 -9.59 -18.54 11.40
C LEU A 236 -11.00 -18.90 11.93
N GLY A 237 -12.04 -18.16 11.55
CA GLY A 237 -13.40 -18.34 12.08
C GLY A 237 -13.60 -17.80 13.50
N SER A 238 -12.60 -17.15 14.08
CA SER A 238 -12.63 -16.54 15.41
C SER A 238 -13.32 -15.16 15.37
N TYR A 239 -14.58 -15.15 14.97
CA TYR A 239 -15.32 -13.92 14.67
C TYR A 239 -15.52 -12.99 15.87
N GLU A 240 -15.62 -13.55 17.08
CA GLU A 240 -15.73 -12.80 18.34
C GLU A 240 -14.49 -11.94 18.61
N GLU A 241 -13.32 -12.34 18.13
CA GLU A 241 -12.10 -11.54 18.22
C GLU A 241 -11.89 -10.65 16.98
N ALA A 242 -12.35 -11.12 15.81
CA ALA A 242 -12.20 -10.40 14.54
C ALA A 242 -13.03 -9.11 14.50
N LYS A 243 -14.29 -9.16 14.94
CA LYS A 243 -15.21 -8.01 14.93
C LYS A 243 -14.68 -6.82 15.73
N PRO A 244 -14.32 -6.95 17.03
CA PRO A 244 -13.79 -5.81 17.80
C PRO A 244 -12.41 -5.35 17.33
N ALA A 245 -11.66 -6.19 16.61
CA ALA A 245 -10.39 -5.79 16.02
C ALA A 245 -10.55 -4.91 14.78
N LEU A 246 -11.65 -5.05 14.02
CA LEU A 246 -11.90 -4.30 12.80
C LEU A 246 -12.21 -2.83 13.14
N PRO A 247 -11.39 -1.84 12.72
CA PRO A 247 -11.66 -0.44 13.02
C PRO A 247 -12.96 0.03 12.37
N ASP A 248 -13.61 1.02 12.99
CA ASP A 248 -14.78 1.66 12.39
C ASP A 248 -14.46 2.26 11.03
N PHE A 249 -15.42 2.17 10.10
CA PHE A 249 -15.24 2.70 8.75
C PHE A 249 -14.89 4.20 8.74
N ALA A 250 -15.48 5.00 9.63
CA ALA A 250 -15.19 6.43 9.72
C ALA A 250 -13.71 6.71 10.05
N THR A 251 -13.04 5.80 10.76
CA THR A 251 -11.62 5.93 11.13
C THR A 251 -10.70 5.71 9.92
N ILE A 252 -11.07 4.79 9.03
CA ILE A 252 -10.27 4.44 7.85
C ILE A 252 -10.69 5.20 6.59
N ALA A 253 -11.92 5.74 6.55
CA ALA A 253 -12.48 6.45 5.41
C ALA A 253 -11.59 7.57 4.84
N PRO A 254 -10.83 8.34 5.64
CA PRO A 254 -9.92 9.36 5.08
C PRO A 254 -8.73 8.82 4.28
N THR A 255 -8.36 7.55 4.46
CA THR A 255 -7.08 6.99 3.96
C THR A 255 -7.32 5.71 3.14
N PRO A 256 -7.36 5.79 1.79
CA PRO A 256 -7.61 4.68 0.87
C PRO A 256 -6.75 3.42 1.06
N ARG A 257 -5.52 3.55 1.57
CA ARG A 257 -4.62 2.42 1.88
C ARG A 257 -5.27 1.31 2.69
N HIS A 258 -6.21 1.65 3.57
CA HIS A 258 -6.86 0.68 4.44
C HIS A 258 -8.03 -0.04 3.79
N TYR A 259 -8.57 0.47 2.68
CA TYR A 259 -9.86 0.07 2.14
C TYR A 259 -9.91 -1.40 1.74
N PHE A 260 -8.91 -1.89 0.99
CA PHE A 260 -8.95 -3.23 0.42
C PHE A 260 -8.97 -4.31 1.51
N HIS A 261 -8.03 -4.21 2.46
CA HIS A 261 -7.91 -5.13 3.60
C HIS A 261 -9.08 -4.99 4.59
N TRP A 262 -9.57 -3.77 4.83
CA TRP A 262 -10.77 -3.56 5.63
C TRP A 262 -12.01 -4.20 4.97
N ALA A 263 -12.18 -4.02 3.66
CA ALA A 263 -13.30 -4.59 2.89
C ALA A 263 -13.26 -6.12 2.89
N GLU A 264 -12.08 -6.73 2.79
CA GLU A 264 -11.92 -8.19 2.85
C GLU A 264 -12.36 -8.73 4.22
N ALA A 265 -11.91 -8.13 5.33
CA ALA A 265 -12.37 -8.51 6.67
C ALA A 265 -13.88 -8.30 6.85
N ALA A 266 -14.41 -7.16 6.41
CA ALA A 266 -15.83 -6.86 6.50
C ALA A 266 -16.69 -7.84 5.68
N LYS A 267 -16.22 -8.25 4.51
CA LYS A 267 -16.86 -9.29 3.69
C LYS A 267 -16.94 -10.61 4.46
N LEU A 268 -15.82 -11.09 5.01
CA LEU A 268 -15.79 -12.35 5.78
C LEU A 268 -16.75 -12.31 6.99
N LEU A 269 -16.75 -11.21 7.72
CA LEU A 269 -17.65 -11.03 8.87
C LEU A 269 -19.13 -10.96 8.46
N ALA A 270 -19.44 -10.34 7.32
CA ALA A 270 -20.81 -10.28 6.79
C ALA A 270 -21.29 -11.64 6.29
N GLU A 271 -20.40 -12.42 5.66
CA GLU A 271 -20.68 -13.80 5.23
C GLU A 271 -20.92 -14.73 6.42
N ALA A 272 -20.24 -14.49 7.53
CA ALA A 272 -20.46 -15.19 8.80
C ALA A 272 -21.65 -14.66 9.63
N ALA A 273 -22.42 -13.68 9.10
CA ALA A 273 -23.53 -13.02 9.79
C ALA A 273 -23.16 -12.32 11.12
N VAL A 274 -21.88 -11.99 11.31
CA VAL A 274 -21.34 -11.32 12.52
C VAL A 274 -21.55 -9.81 12.47
N ILE A 275 -21.58 -9.26 11.24
CA ILE A 275 -22.02 -7.89 10.94
C ILE A 275 -23.16 -7.92 9.91
N PRO A 276 -24.04 -6.91 9.88
CA PRO A 276 -25.14 -6.87 8.92
C PRO A 276 -24.67 -6.75 7.46
N ASN A 277 -25.18 -7.62 6.58
CA ASN A 277 -25.11 -7.44 5.13
C ASN A 277 -26.28 -6.59 4.63
N ASP A 278 -26.19 -5.28 4.85
CA ASP A 278 -27.26 -4.32 4.60
C ASP A 278 -26.89 -3.26 3.55
N CYS A 279 -27.75 -2.25 3.40
CA CYS A 279 -27.51 -1.14 2.49
C CYS A 279 -26.35 -0.23 2.95
N TYR A 280 -26.06 -0.15 4.25
CA TYR A 280 -24.96 0.65 4.78
C TYR A 280 -23.61 0.00 4.46
N LEU A 281 -23.48 -1.32 4.62
CA LEU A 281 -22.28 -2.04 4.18
C LEU A 281 -22.11 -1.91 2.66
N ASN A 282 -23.19 -2.05 1.90
CA ASN A 282 -23.16 -1.85 0.45
C ASN A 282 -22.64 -0.45 0.05
N ALA A 283 -23.10 0.60 0.73
CA ALA A 283 -22.65 1.97 0.47
C ALA A 283 -21.15 2.17 0.76
N LYS A 284 -20.60 1.49 1.78
CA LYS A 284 -19.15 1.52 2.06
C LYS A 284 -18.34 0.90 0.93
N PHE A 285 -18.75 -0.28 0.45
CA PHE A 285 -18.11 -0.94 -0.71
C PHE A 285 -18.19 -0.08 -1.97
N GLN A 286 -19.35 0.55 -2.21
CA GLN A 286 -19.53 1.49 -3.31
C GLN A 286 -18.54 2.66 -3.20
N LEU A 287 -18.49 3.33 -2.05
CA LEU A 287 -17.60 4.48 -1.82
C LEU A 287 -16.13 4.11 -2.04
N MET A 288 -15.68 3.01 -1.43
CA MET A 288 -14.28 2.57 -1.55
C MET A 288 -13.93 2.21 -3.00
N SER A 289 -14.79 1.44 -3.69
CA SER A 289 -14.54 1.04 -5.08
C SER A 289 -14.60 2.22 -6.05
N ASP A 290 -15.51 3.18 -5.85
CA ASP A 290 -15.56 4.40 -6.66
C ASP A 290 -14.32 5.27 -6.44
N LYS A 291 -13.86 5.41 -5.19
CA LYS A 291 -12.62 6.13 -4.87
C LYS A 291 -11.40 5.49 -5.50
N PHE A 292 -11.25 4.17 -5.39
CA PHE A 292 -10.19 3.42 -6.08
C PHE A 292 -10.25 3.57 -7.59
N SER A 293 -11.44 3.44 -8.18
CA SER A 293 -11.64 3.62 -9.62
C SER A 293 -11.24 5.03 -10.06
N HIS A 294 -11.68 6.07 -9.35
CA HIS A 294 -11.31 7.46 -9.65
C HIS A 294 -9.79 7.69 -9.55
N ASN A 295 -9.16 7.11 -8.53
CA ASN A 295 -7.73 7.29 -8.27
C ASN A 295 -6.81 6.46 -9.18
N GLY A 296 -7.36 5.57 -10.03
CA GLY A 296 -6.58 4.72 -10.93
C GLY A 296 -6.18 3.35 -10.35
N VAL A 297 -6.76 2.96 -9.21
CA VAL A 297 -6.53 1.67 -8.55
C VAL A 297 -7.49 0.60 -9.11
N VAL A 298 -7.37 0.37 -10.41
CA VAL A 298 -8.45 -0.25 -11.21
C VAL A 298 -8.71 -1.69 -10.79
N ARG A 299 -7.66 -2.49 -10.56
CA ARG A 299 -7.83 -3.91 -10.20
C ARG A 299 -8.46 -4.09 -8.83
N ALA A 300 -8.02 -3.32 -7.83
CA ALA A 300 -8.61 -3.39 -6.49
C ALA A 300 -10.09 -2.95 -6.49
N ALA A 301 -10.43 -1.91 -7.27
CA ALA A 301 -11.81 -1.49 -7.47
C ALA A 301 -12.66 -2.61 -8.10
N PHE A 302 -12.17 -3.23 -9.17
CA PHE A 302 -12.84 -4.36 -9.83
C PHE A 302 -13.15 -5.50 -8.85
N THR A 303 -12.14 -5.97 -8.12
CA THR A 303 -12.28 -7.05 -7.14
C THR A 303 -13.29 -6.70 -6.05
N MET A 304 -13.24 -5.47 -5.53
CA MET A 304 -14.16 -5.01 -4.50
C MET A 304 -15.60 -4.89 -5.00
N ILE A 305 -15.82 -4.53 -6.26
CA ILE A 305 -17.15 -4.50 -6.88
C ILE A 305 -17.71 -5.93 -7.03
N LEU A 306 -16.87 -6.93 -7.35
CA LEU A 306 -17.32 -8.32 -7.36
C LEU A 306 -17.68 -8.82 -5.96
N TRP A 307 -16.92 -8.45 -4.93
CA TRP A 307 -17.31 -8.72 -3.54
C TRP A 307 -18.64 -8.07 -3.16
N GLN A 308 -18.88 -6.84 -3.60
CA GLN A 308 -20.16 -6.14 -3.41
C GLN A 308 -21.31 -6.89 -4.12
N ALA A 309 -21.08 -7.41 -5.33
CA ALA A 309 -22.06 -8.18 -6.09
C ALA A 309 -22.43 -9.49 -5.37
N ASP A 310 -21.43 -10.22 -4.88
CA ASP A 310 -21.62 -11.46 -4.13
C ASP A 310 -22.41 -11.24 -2.83
N LEU A 311 -22.05 -10.21 -2.06
CA LEU A 311 -22.82 -9.80 -0.87
C LEU A 311 -24.25 -9.41 -1.23
N ALA A 312 -24.47 -8.70 -2.35
CA ALA A 312 -25.80 -8.34 -2.81
C ALA A 312 -26.66 -9.57 -3.16
N LEU A 313 -26.08 -10.60 -3.79
CA LEU A 313 -26.77 -11.87 -4.02
C LEU A 313 -27.15 -12.56 -2.71
N LYS A 314 -26.22 -12.66 -1.76
CA LYS A 314 -26.45 -13.30 -0.46
C LYS A 314 -27.59 -12.66 0.34
N ARG A 315 -27.85 -11.36 0.15
CA ARG A 315 -29.02 -10.67 0.76
C ARG A 315 -30.27 -10.62 -0.13
N GLY A 316 -30.33 -11.43 -1.20
CA GLY A 316 -31.51 -11.53 -2.08
C GLY A 316 -31.73 -10.31 -2.98
N ARG A 317 -30.66 -9.63 -3.43
CA ARG A 317 -30.74 -8.42 -4.27
C ARG A 317 -30.05 -8.61 -5.63
N PRO A 318 -30.54 -9.50 -6.51
CA PRO A 318 -29.90 -9.81 -7.80
C PRO A 318 -29.76 -8.61 -8.72
N LYS A 319 -30.75 -7.70 -8.77
CA LYS A 319 -30.65 -6.46 -9.55
C LYS A 319 -29.49 -5.55 -9.12
N THR A 320 -29.14 -5.56 -7.82
CA THR A 320 -27.97 -4.81 -7.33
C THR A 320 -26.67 -5.51 -7.76
N ALA A 321 -26.62 -6.84 -7.71
CA ALA A 321 -25.48 -7.60 -8.18
C ALA A 321 -25.23 -7.41 -9.70
N THR A 322 -26.30 -7.34 -10.51
CA THR A 322 -26.20 -7.04 -11.96
C THR A 322 -25.55 -5.67 -12.20
N ARG A 323 -26.01 -4.63 -11.51
CA ARG A 323 -25.41 -3.28 -11.60
C ARG A 323 -23.95 -3.25 -11.16
N CYS A 324 -23.58 -4.06 -10.16
CA CYS A 324 -22.17 -4.21 -9.78
C CYS A 324 -21.37 -4.84 -10.93
N CYS A 325 -21.90 -5.87 -11.61
CA CYS A 325 -21.23 -6.47 -12.77
C CYS A 325 -21.07 -5.49 -13.93
N GLU A 326 -22.07 -4.64 -14.22
CA GLU A 326 -21.97 -3.57 -15.22
C GLU A 326 -20.85 -2.57 -14.87
N ARG A 327 -20.77 -2.15 -13.60
CA ARG A 327 -19.68 -1.28 -13.11
C ARG A 327 -18.31 -1.96 -13.23
N ALA A 328 -18.20 -3.24 -12.88
CA ALA A 328 -16.97 -4.00 -12.99
C ALA A 328 -16.52 -4.17 -14.45
N GLU A 329 -17.45 -4.45 -15.36
CA GLU A 329 -17.20 -4.56 -16.80
C GLU A 329 -16.59 -3.28 -17.37
N ALA A 330 -17.10 -2.11 -16.96
CA ALA A 330 -16.58 -0.82 -17.38
C ALA A 330 -15.13 -0.54 -16.92
N LEU A 331 -14.60 -1.29 -15.95
CA LEU A 331 -13.21 -1.17 -15.50
C LEU A 331 -12.24 -2.04 -16.30
N ILE A 332 -12.70 -3.11 -16.95
CA ILE A 332 -11.83 -4.05 -17.65
C ILE A 332 -10.95 -3.36 -18.72
N PRO A 333 -11.49 -2.45 -19.58
CA PRO A 333 -10.67 -1.75 -20.57
C PRO A 333 -9.62 -0.80 -19.98
N ARG A 334 -9.72 -0.48 -18.68
CA ARG A 334 -8.80 0.42 -17.97
C ARG A 334 -7.66 -0.33 -17.29
N LEU A 335 -7.71 -1.66 -17.23
CA LEU A 335 -6.59 -2.48 -16.78
C LEU A 335 -5.48 -2.47 -17.83
N ARG A 336 -4.23 -2.45 -17.39
CA ARG A 336 -3.08 -2.61 -18.29
C ARG A 336 -3.13 -3.98 -18.96
N LYS A 337 -3.43 -5.02 -18.18
CA LYS A 337 -3.69 -6.38 -18.69
C LYS A 337 -4.96 -6.93 -18.03
N PRO A 338 -5.99 -7.34 -18.79
CA PRO A 338 -7.23 -7.87 -18.20
C PRO A 338 -7.02 -9.11 -17.30
N LEU A 339 -6.10 -10.01 -17.68
CA LEU A 339 -5.80 -11.26 -16.97
C LEU A 339 -7.08 -12.05 -16.64
N ASP A 340 -7.32 -12.36 -15.36
CA ASP A 340 -8.47 -13.13 -14.87
C ASP A 340 -9.77 -12.32 -14.74
N ALA A 341 -9.74 -10.99 -14.93
CA ALA A 341 -10.91 -10.14 -14.72
C ALA A 341 -12.13 -10.53 -15.60
N PRO A 342 -12.00 -10.81 -16.92
CA PRO A 342 -13.15 -11.22 -17.74
C PRO A 342 -13.78 -12.54 -17.26
N GLN A 343 -12.96 -13.50 -16.84
CA GLN A 343 -13.43 -14.79 -16.33
C GLN A 343 -14.19 -14.61 -15.01
N LEU A 344 -13.63 -13.88 -14.05
CA LEU A 344 -14.26 -13.63 -12.75
C LEU A 344 -15.61 -12.89 -12.91
N LEU A 345 -15.71 -11.98 -13.87
CA LEU A 345 -16.96 -11.31 -14.19
C LEU A 345 -18.00 -12.28 -14.76
N ALA A 346 -17.60 -13.16 -15.69
CA ALA A 346 -18.48 -14.16 -16.27
C ALA A 346 -19.02 -15.14 -15.21
N GLU A 347 -18.16 -15.59 -14.29
CA GLU A 347 -18.53 -16.43 -13.15
C GLU A 347 -19.55 -15.74 -12.23
N MET A 348 -19.36 -14.45 -11.95
CA MET A 348 -20.31 -13.66 -11.15
C MET A 348 -21.65 -13.52 -11.87
N ARG A 349 -21.66 -13.27 -13.18
CA ARG A 349 -22.89 -13.21 -13.99
C ARG A 349 -23.64 -14.54 -13.99
N ALA A 350 -22.94 -15.67 -14.10
CA ALA A 350 -23.53 -16.99 -14.04
C ALA A 350 -24.25 -17.23 -12.69
N LYS A 351 -23.61 -16.88 -11.57
CA LYS A 351 -24.24 -16.95 -10.22
C LYS A 351 -25.52 -16.11 -10.13
N ILE A 352 -25.55 -14.93 -10.75
CA ILE A 352 -26.74 -14.07 -10.76
C ILE A 352 -27.88 -14.72 -11.54
N THR A 353 -27.58 -15.30 -12.71
CA THR A 353 -28.58 -16.02 -13.51
C THR A 353 -29.19 -17.19 -12.73
N THR A 354 -28.36 -17.99 -12.05
CA THR A 354 -28.85 -19.10 -11.20
C THR A 354 -29.70 -18.62 -10.02
N ALA A 355 -29.46 -17.43 -9.49
CA ALA A 355 -30.28 -16.87 -8.39
C ALA A 355 -31.61 -16.24 -8.87
N LEU A 356 -31.79 -16.06 -10.18
CA LEU A 356 -33.01 -15.52 -10.79
C LEU A 356 -33.95 -16.61 -11.33
N THR A 357 -33.43 -17.82 -11.54
CA THR A 357 -34.20 -19.05 -11.82
C THR A 357 -34.68 -19.66 -10.53
#